data_AF-A0A139ABS8-F1
#
_entry.id   AF-A0A139ABS8-F1
#
_cell.length_a   1.000
_cell.length_b   1.000
_cell.length_c   1.000
_cell.angle_alpha   90.00
_cell.angle_beta   90.00
_cell.angle_gamma   90.00
#
_symmetry.space_group_name_H-M   'P 1'
#
loop_
_entity.id
_entity.type
_entity.pdbx_description
1 polymer ?
#
loop_
_entity_poly.entity_id
_entity_poly.type
_entity_poly.pdbx_seq_one_letter_code
_entity_poly.pdbx_strand_id
1 'polypeptide(L)'
;MMSSPNRGSPPYYSPNGVNQPPGAGVYGHSRGSSLGRAPPSLPYISPPVSPNAAPQDRDGLINEDVGLRQRINDVESRLQKSNAVKNGVLAISSIQTSKKAKEDAKEELTRIYPQIVDEALEVISLLKQRGVVLERLAANDGLASKVASEERNRFQAELEAQKEEGRRAFAHLDQQQGKLKADLDQARRLEAEARSQVTFYKQELERAQFETSNKFRRRIGRMPI
;
A
#
# COMPACT_ATOMS: atom_id res chain seq x y z
N MET A 1 21.69 52.27 29.26
CA MET A 1 22.62 51.24 28.74
C MET A 1 21.74 50.22 28.00
N MET A 2 21.78 50.22 26.66
CA MET A 2 22.62 49.33 25.82
C MET A 2 22.13 47.86 25.87
N SER A 3 21.78 47.17 24.77
CA SER A 3 21.80 47.51 23.33
C SER A 3 20.84 46.63 22.49
N SER A 4 20.58 47.08 21.25
CA SER A 4 20.16 46.26 20.08
C SER A 4 21.18 46.54 18.94
N PRO A 5 21.14 45.97 17.70
CA PRO A 5 20.11 45.13 17.05
C PRO A 5 20.65 44.00 16.10
N ASN A 6 19.74 43.51 15.22
CA ASN A 6 19.91 42.79 13.92
C ASN A 6 19.77 41.26 13.95
N ARG A 7 19.34 40.55 12.89
CA ARG A 7 18.55 40.77 11.63
C ARG A 7 18.24 39.33 11.12
N GLY A 8 17.17 39.01 10.40
CA GLY A 8 16.02 39.76 9.90
C GLY A 8 14.96 38.78 9.37
N SER A 9 13.80 39.29 8.92
CA SER A 9 12.64 38.48 8.51
C SER A 9 12.41 38.51 6.98
N PRO A 10 11.66 37.55 6.38
CA PRO A 10 11.44 37.40 4.93
C PRO A 10 10.21 38.23 4.43
N PRO A 11 9.71 38.05 3.18
CA PRO A 11 8.59 37.09 3.01
C PRO A 11 8.35 36.45 1.60
N TYR A 12 7.82 35.21 1.61
CA TYR A 12 6.75 34.68 0.73
C TYR A 12 6.86 34.56 -0.82
N TYR A 13 5.94 33.71 -1.32
CA TYR A 13 5.31 33.60 -2.65
C TYR A 13 5.77 32.53 -3.66
N SER A 14 4.75 32.09 -4.41
CA SER A 14 4.67 30.82 -5.16
C SER A 14 4.28 31.10 -6.65
N PRO A 15 3.53 30.27 -7.39
CA PRO A 15 4.05 29.67 -8.62
C PRO A 15 3.54 30.32 -9.92
N ASN A 16 4.36 30.29 -10.97
CA ASN A 16 4.02 30.40 -12.40
C ASN A 16 5.20 29.76 -13.18
N GLY A 17 5.05 29.13 -14.35
CA GLY A 17 3.98 29.22 -15.34
C GLY A 17 4.45 29.99 -16.58
N VAL A 18 4.13 29.48 -17.77
CA VAL A 18 4.13 30.19 -19.07
C VAL A 18 5.46 30.27 -19.88
N ASN A 19 5.54 29.37 -20.89
CA ASN A 19 6.00 29.53 -22.29
C ASN A 19 7.46 29.85 -22.71
N GLN A 20 7.73 29.40 -23.94
CA GLN A 20 8.95 29.42 -24.75
C GLN A 20 9.23 30.78 -25.47
N PRO A 21 10.42 30.96 -26.10
CA PRO A 21 10.94 32.25 -26.56
C PRO A 21 10.57 32.57 -28.03
N PRO A 22 10.99 33.72 -28.62
CA PRO A 22 12.31 33.78 -29.29
C PRO A 22 13.01 35.17 -29.25
N GLY A 23 14.32 35.26 -29.57
CA GLY A 23 14.99 36.58 -29.64
C GLY A 23 16.50 36.62 -29.97
N ALA A 24 16.83 36.48 -31.26
CA ALA A 24 18.00 36.98 -31.99
C ALA A 24 19.34 37.39 -31.30
N GLY A 25 20.43 36.80 -31.81
CA GLY A 25 21.76 37.43 -31.97
C GLY A 25 22.89 36.97 -31.02
N VAL A 26 24.17 37.01 -31.40
CA VAL A 26 24.81 37.21 -32.72
C VAL A 26 26.29 36.75 -32.61
N TYR A 27 26.80 36.04 -33.63
CA TYR A 27 28.21 35.72 -33.95
C TYR A 27 29.22 35.27 -32.86
N GLY A 28 29.89 34.14 -33.12
CA GLY A 28 31.06 33.69 -32.35
C GLY A 28 31.67 32.38 -32.88
N HIS A 29 32.33 32.42 -34.04
CA HIS A 29 33.07 31.25 -34.55
C HIS A 29 34.37 31.03 -33.78
N SER A 30 34.56 29.83 -33.23
CA SER A 30 35.88 29.26 -32.93
C SER A 30 35.87 27.76 -33.20
N ARG A 31 36.70 27.32 -34.15
CA ARG A 31 36.93 25.90 -34.41
C ARG A 31 37.83 25.31 -33.32
N GLY A 32 37.40 24.20 -32.72
CA GLY A 32 38.22 23.41 -31.81
C GLY A 32 37.81 21.94 -31.88
N SER A 33 38.56 21.13 -32.62
CA SER A 33 38.29 19.70 -32.78
C SER A 33 38.82 18.91 -31.59
N SER A 34 37.94 18.27 -30.81
CA SER A 34 38.35 17.20 -29.88
C SER A 34 37.26 16.14 -29.69
N LEU A 35 37.54 14.97 -30.26
CA LEU A 35 37.22 13.63 -29.74
C LEU A 35 35.77 13.31 -29.30
N GLY A 36 35.06 12.62 -30.20
CA GLY A 36 34.34 11.39 -29.85
C GLY A 36 33.31 11.46 -28.71
N ARG A 37 32.28 12.30 -28.84
CA ARG A 37 31.11 12.25 -27.96
C ARG A 37 30.35 10.94 -28.20
N ALA A 38 30.38 10.02 -27.25
CA ALA A 38 29.55 8.81 -27.27
C ALA A 38 28.06 9.20 -27.43
N PRO A 39 27.26 8.41 -28.17
CA PRO A 39 25.82 8.67 -28.27
C PRO A 39 25.19 8.61 -26.87
N PRO A 40 24.18 9.44 -26.56
CA PRO A 40 23.47 9.33 -25.30
C PRO A 40 22.88 7.93 -25.19
N SER A 41 23.25 7.20 -24.14
CA SER A 41 22.66 5.90 -23.83
C SER A 41 21.15 6.06 -23.75
N LEU A 42 20.42 5.35 -24.62
CA LEU A 42 18.96 5.23 -24.49
C LEU A 42 18.66 4.77 -23.05
N PRO A 43 17.61 5.32 -22.40
CA PRO A 43 17.17 4.76 -21.13
C PRO A 43 16.88 3.28 -21.35
N TYR A 44 17.45 2.42 -20.50
CA TYR A 44 17.17 0.99 -20.54
C TYR A 44 15.72 0.78 -20.11
N ILE A 45 14.82 0.80 -21.08
CA ILE A 45 13.41 0.44 -20.88
C ILE A 45 13.43 -1.08 -20.64
N SER A 46 13.31 -1.46 -19.37
CA SER A 46 13.12 -2.86 -18.98
C SER A 46 12.02 -3.47 -19.85
N PRO A 47 12.23 -4.65 -20.45
CA PRO A 47 11.20 -5.28 -21.25
C PRO A 47 9.94 -5.49 -20.38
N PRO A 48 8.73 -5.33 -20.94
CA PRO A 48 7.51 -5.49 -20.17
C PRO A 48 7.46 -6.91 -19.59
N VAL A 49 7.30 -7.01 -18.28
CA VAL A 49 7.16 -8.29 -17.58
C VAL A 49 5.92 -8.99 -18.14
N SER A 50 6.12 -10.14 -18.78
CA SER A 50 5.05 -10.85 -19.48
C SER A 50 3.97 -11.28 -18.47
N PRO A 51 2.69 -10.89 -18.64
CA PRO A 51 1.65 -11.06 -17.61
C PRO A 51 1.17 -12.51 -17.41
N ASN A 52 1.79 -13.49 -18.08
CA ASN A 52 1.40 -14.91 -18.07
C ASN A 52 2.42 -15.83 -17.37
N ALA A 53 3.20 -15.30 -16.41
CA ALA A 53 3.76 -16.16 -15.38
C ALA A 53 2.64 -16.51 -14.39
N ALA A 54 1.99 -17.66 -14.60
CA ALA A 54 1.15 -18.27 -13.55
C ALA A 54 1.95 -18.34 -12.24
N PRO A 55 1.32 -18.16 -11.06
CA PRO A 55 2.05 -18.20 -9.79
C PRO A 55 2.81 -19.53 -9.69
N GLN A 56 4.13 -19.48 -9.88
CA GLN A 56 4.96 -20.66 -9.70
C GLN A 56 4.90 -21.02 -8.22
N ASP A 57 4.65 -22.30 -7.95
CA ASP A 57 4.57 -22.82 -6.59
C ASP A 57 5.83 -22.42 -5.83
N ARG A 58 5.61 -21.60 -4.79
CA ARG A 58 6.68 -21.01 -3.98
C ARG A 58 7.49 -22.10 -3.29
N ASP A 59 6.83 -23.16 -2.87
CA ASP A 59 7.48 -24.31 -2.23
C ASP A 59 8.27 -25.12 -3.26
N GLY A 60 7.78 -25.22 -4.50
CA GLY A 60 8.54 -25.75 -5.64
C GLY A 60 9.86 -24.98 -5.90
N LEU A 61 9.82 -23.65 -5.93
CA LEU A 61 11.01 -22.81 -6.10
C LEU A 61 11.97 -22.88 -4.91
N ILE A 62 11.46 -22.99 -3.67
CA ILE A 62 12.29 -23.19 -2.47
C ILE A 62 13.02 -24.55 -2.55
N ASN A 63 12.32 -25.61 -2.92
CA ASN A 63 12.91 -26.94 -3.11
C ASN A 63 13.97 -26.94 -4.22
N GLU A 64 13.77 -26.16 -5.30
CA GLU A 64 14.76 -25.96 -6.36
C GLU A 64 16.03 -25.24 -5.85
N ASP A 65 15.91 -24.14 -5.07
CA ASP A 65 17.06 -23.47 -4.46
C ASP A 65 17.84 -24.39 -3.51
N VAL A 66 17.14 -25.18 -2.68
CA VAL A 66 17.76 -26.17 -1.77
C VAL A 66 18.51 -27.24 -2.56
N GLY A 67 17.90 -27.81 -3.60
CA GLY A 67 18.54 -28.82 -4.45
C GLY A 67 19.74 -28.27 -5.22
N LEU A 68 19.68 -27.03 -5.70
CA LEU A 68 20.81 -26.37 -6.36
C LEU A 68 21.95 -26.06 -5.38
N ARG A 69 21.67 -25.62 -4.15
CA ARG A 69 22.70 -25.44 -3.12
C ARG A 69 23.44 -26.73 -2.82
N GLN A 70 22.73 -27.84 -2.64
CA GLN A 70 23.36 -29.13 -2.37
C GLN A 70 24.30 -29.53 -3.51
N ARG A 71 23.82 -29.44 -4.76
CA ARG A 71 24.64 -29.74 -5.95
C ARG A 71 25.86 -28.82 -6.07
N ILE A 72 25.73 -27.53 -5.78
CA ILE A 72 26.87 -26.59 -5.75
C ILE A 72 27.91 -27.05 -4.73
N ASN A 73 27.49 -27.33 -3.48
CA ASN A 73 28.39 -27.80 -2.42
C ASN A 73 29.10 -29.11 -2.81
N ASP A 74 28.40 -30.04 -3.45
CA ASP A 74 28.95 -31.32 -3.89
C ASP A 74 30.04 -31.11 -4.95
N VAL A 75 29.79 -30.27 -5.97
CA VAL A 75 30.75 -29.95 -7.02
C VAL A 75 31.93 -29.14 -6.48
N GLU A 76 31.69 -28.15 -5.61
CA GLU A 76 32.75 -27.40 -4.93
C GLU A 76 33.64 -28.31 -4.07
N SER A 77 33.07 -29.31 -3.40
CA SER A 77 33.83 -30.34 -2.67
C SER A 77 34.73 -31.16 -3.60
N ARG A 78 34.28 -31.50 -4.81
CA ARG A 78 35.11 -32.16 -5.83
C ARG A 78 36.22 -31.22 -6.31
N LEU A 79 35.87 -29.99 -6.69
CA LEU A 79 36.81 -28.96 -7.16
C LEU A 79 37.92 -28.66 -6.14
N GLN A 80 37.60 -28.65 -4.84
CA GLN A 80 38.59 -28.52 -3.76
C GLN A 80 39.54 -29.72 -3.70
N LYS A 81 39.03 -30.95 -3.82
CA LYS A 81 39.84 -32.18 -3.86
C LYS A 81 40.75 -32.20 -5.09
N SER A 82 40.23 -31.92 -6.27
CA SER A 82 40.99 -31.85 -7.53
C SER A 82 42.11 -30.79 -7.44
N ASN A 83 41.83 -29.61 -6.87
CA ASN A 83 42.84 -28.60 -6.61
C ASN A 83 43.89 -29.03 -5.58
N ALA A 84 43.51 -29.77 -4.53
CA ALA A 84 44.46 -30.31 -3.55
C ALA A 84 45.41 -31.33 -4.20
N VAL A 85 44.91 -32.23 -5.06
CA VAL A 85 45.76 -33.17 -5.82
C VAL A 85 46.72 -32.40 -6.75
N LYS A 86 46.21 -31.45 -7.56
CA LYS A 86 47.04 -30.58 -8.42
C LYS A 86 48.16 -29.89 -7.62
N ASN A 87 47.83 -29.31 -6.47
CA ASN A 87 48.81 -28.63 -5.61
C ASN A 87 49.86 -29.62 -5.05
N GLY A 88 49.45 -30.84 -4.70
CA GLY A 88 50.36 -31.92 -4.30
C GLY A 88 51.32 -32.33 -5.41
N VAL A 89 50.82 -32.52 -6.64
CA VAL A 89 51.66 -32.87 -7.80
C VAL A 89 52.65 -31.74 -8.13
N LEU A 90 52.22 -30.47 -8.07
CA LEU A 90 53.11 -29.31 -8.24
C LEU A 90 54.22 -29.26 -7.17
N ALA A 91 53.86 -29.46 -5.90
CA ALA A 91 54.83 -29.47 -4.80
C ALA A 91 55.86 -30.61 -4.96
N ILE A 92 55.41 -31.83 -5.28
CA ILE A 92 56.28 -32.97 -5.53
C ILE A 92 57.21 -32.73 -6.74
N SER A 93 56.66 -32.24 -7.86
CA SER A 93 57.42 -31.92 -9.08
C SER A 93 58.54 -30.91 -8.84
N SER A 94 58.32 -29.93 -7.94
CA SER A 94 59.30 -28.90 -7.59
C SER A 94 60.55 -29.44 -6.87
N ILE A 95 60.43 -30.57 -6.16
CA ILE A 95 61.50 -31.18 -5.35
C ILE A 95 62.23 -32.30 -6.13
N GLN A 96 61.57 -32.89 -7.14
CA GLN A 96 62.15 -33.97 -7.94
C GLN A 96 63.35 -33.50 -8.78
N THR A 97 64.40 -34.32 -8.84
CA THR A 97 65.58 -34.10 -9.68
C THR A 97 65.60 -35.01 -10.92
N SER A 98 64.96 -36.19 -10.86
CA SER A 98 64.86 -37.14 -11.96
C SER A 98 64.01 -36.60 -13.12
N LYS A 99 64.51 -36.74 -14.36
CA LYS A 99 63.79 -36.34 -15.58
C LYS A 99 62.48 -37.10 -15.73
N LYS A 100 62.48 -38.42 -15.49
CA LYS A 100 61.28 -39.26 -15.58
C LYS A 100 60.19 -38.80 -14.60
N ALA A 101 60.56 -38.56 -13.34
CA ALA A 101 59.59 -38.16 -12.32
C ALA A 101 58.90 -36.82 -12.65
N LYS A 102 59.62 -35.87 -13.26
CA LYS A 102 59.04 -34.62 -13.77
C LYS A 102 58.12 -34.81 -14.97
N GLU A 103 58.37 -35.83 -15.78
CA GLU A 103 57.53 -36.22 -16.93
C GLU A 103 56.24 -36.88 -16.43
N ASP A 104 56.34 -37.84 -15.51
CA ASP A 104 55.20 -38.47 -14.82
C ASP A 104 54.30 -37.39 -14.14
N ALA A 105 54.90 -36.42 -13.44
CA ALA A 105 54.17 -35.31 -12.81
C ALA A 105 53.51 -34.35 -13.83
N LYS A 106 54.11 -34.16 -15.01
CA LYS A 106 53.53 -33.35 -16.08
C LYS A 106 52.33 -34.05 -16.72
N GLU A 107 52.39 -35.37 -16.90
CA GLU A 107 51.28 -36.17 -17.40
C GLU A 107 50.08 -36.11 -16.44
N GLU A 108 50.31 -36.31 -15.14
CA GLU A 108 49.24 -36.25 -14.13
C GLU A 108 48.64 -34.84 -14.01
N LEU A 109 49.44 -33.76 -14.13
CA LEU A 109 48.89 -32.39 -14.24
C LEU A 109 48.05 -32.20 -15.51
N THR A 110 48.51 -32.73 -16.64
CA THR A 110 47.77 -32.66 -17.92
C THR A 110 46.41 -33.35 -17.83
N ARG A 111 46.29 -34.39 -17.00
CA ARG A 111 45.04 -35.08 -16.68
C ARG A 111 44.13 -34.32 -15.71
N ILE A 112 44.69 -33.69 -14.67
CA ILE A 112 43.91 -33.01 -13.62
C ILE A 112 43.40 -31.63 -14.06
N TYR A 113 44.15 -30.88 -14.87
CA TYR A 113 43.75 -29.52 -15.28
C TYR A 113 42.39 -29.46 -15.99
N PRO A 114 42.07 -30.33 -16.98
CA PRO A 114 40.74 -30.37 -17.60
C PRO A 114 39.62 -30.63 -16.58
N GLN A 115 39.82 -31.57 -15.65
CA GLN A 115 38.82 -31.91 -14.63
C GLN A 115 38.48 -30.70 -13.74
N ILE A 116 39.49 -29.94 -13.31
CA ILE A 116 39.31 -28.70 -12.54
C ILE A 116 38.54 -27.64 -13.34
N VAL A 117 38.78 -27.55 -14.65
CA VAL A 117 38.06 -26.60 -15.53
C VAL A 117 36.59 -27.02 -15.67
N ASP A 118 36.31 -28.30 -15.92
CA ASP A 118 34.95 -28.83 -16.05
C ASP A 118 34.16 -28.66 -14.74
N GLU A 119 34.76 -28.99 -13.59
CA GLU A 119 34.16 -28.79 -12.27
C GLU A 119 33.88 -27.31 -11.98
N ALA A 120 34.79 -26.40 -12.32
CA ALA A 120 34.58 -24.96 -12.17
C ALA A 120 33.47 -24.43 -13.09
N LEU A 121 33.38 -24.92 -14.33
CA LEU A 121 32.29 -24.57 -15.26
C LEU A 121 30.94 -25.11 -14.77
N GLU A 122 30.90 -26.29 -14.17
CA GLU A 122 29.70 -26.86 -13.55
C GLU A 122 29.22 -25.98 -12.36
N VAL A 123 30.12 -25.57 -11.46
CA VAL A 123 29.79 -24.61 -10.36
C VAL A 123 29.22 -23.31 -10.93
N ILE A 124 29.87 -22.72 -11.94
CA ILE A 124 29.39 -21.47 -12.59
C ILE A 124 28.01 -21.67 -13.23
N SER A 125 27.74 -22.83 -13.84
CA SER A 125 26.45 -23.16 -14.43
C SER A 125 25.34 -23.27 -13.37
N LEU A 126 25.62 -23.98 -12.27
CA LEU A 126 24.68 -24.15 -11.16
C LEU A 126 24.40 -22.83 -10.43
N LEU A 127 25.42 -21.98 -10.23
CA LEU A 127 25.26 -20.64 -9.67
C LEU A 127 24.36 -19.75 -10.54
N LYS A 128 24.47 -19.84 -11.87
CA LYS A 128 23.58 -19.12 -12.80
C LYS A 128 22.14 -19.62 -12.72
N GLN A 129 21.93 -20.94 -12.69
CA GLN A 129 20.59 -21.53 -12.50
C GLN A 129 19.97 -21.06 -11.18
N ARG A 130 20.75 -21.09 -10.10
CA ARG A 130 20.33 -20.63 -8.78
C ARG A 130 19.98 -19.14 -8.74
N GLY A 131 20.71 -18.29 -9.47
CA GLY A 131 20.36 -16.87 -9.63
C GLY A 131 18.95 -16.67 -10.18
N VAL A 132 18.59 -17.40 -11.25
CA VAL A 132 17.25 -17.33 -11.87
C VAL A 132 16.15 -17.80 -10.90
N VAL A 133 16.41 -18.82 -10.07
CA VAL A 133 15.45 -19.27 -9.04
C VAL A 133 15.23 -18.20 -7.97
N LEU A 134 16.30 -17.54 -7.51
CA LEU A 134 16.21 -16.46 -6.52
C LEU A 134 15.46 -15.22 -7.06
N GLU A 135 15.68 -14.85 -8.33
CA GLU A 135 14.93 -13.78 -9.00
C GLU A 135 13.42 -14.08 -9.03
N ARG A 136 13.04 -15.34 -9.32
CA ARG A 136 11.63 -15.78 -9.32
C ARG A 136 11.02 -15.77 -7.93
N LEU A 137 11.76 -16.19 -6.90
CA LEU A 137 11.31 -16.10 -5.50
C LEU A 137 11.06 -14.65 -5.07
N ALA A 138 11.98 -13.74 -5.38
CA ALA A 138 11.81 -12.31 -5.07
C ALA A 138 10.61 -11.68 -5.81
N ALA A 139 10.37 -12.10 -7.06
CA ALA A 139 9.18 -11.67 -7.80
C ALA A 139 7.88 -12.23 -7.19
N ASN A 140 7.87 -13.48 -6.72
CA ASN A 140 6.73 -14.10 -6.05
C ASN A 140 6.38 -13.39 -4.73
N ASP A 141 7.36 -13.19 -3.85
CA ASP A 141 7.18 -12.46 -2.58
C ASP A 141 6.70 -11.00 -2.84
N GLY A 142 7.20 -10.35 -3.89
CA GLY A 142 6.76 -9.02 -4.33
C GLY A 142 5.32 -8.97 -4.85
N LEU A 143 4.84 -10.02 -5.52
CA LEU A 143 3.44 -10.16 -5.94
C LEU A 143 2.53 -10.46 -4.74
N ALA A 144 2.92 -11.38 -3.86
CA ALA A 144 2.19 -11.71 -2.64
C ALA A 144 1.98 -10.48 -1.74
N SER A 145 3.04 -9.65 -1.57
CA SER A 145 2.97 -8.39 -0.84
C SER A 145 1.96 -7.40 -1.46
N LYS A 146 1.94 -7.27 -2.79
CA LYS A 146 0.97 -6.41 -3.49
C LYS A 146 -0.46 -6.90 -3.29
N VAL A 147 -0.74 -8.19 -3.52
CA VAL A 147 -2.08 -8.76 -3.34
C VAL A 147 -2.58 -8.55 -1.91
N ALA A 148 -1.77 -8.87 -0.90
CA ALA A 148 -2.14 -8.64 0.51
C ALA A 148 -2.40 -7.15 0.83
N SER A 149 -1.66 -6.23 0.20
CA SER A 149 -1.88 -4.79 0.36
C SER A 149 -3.18 -4.31 -0.32
N GLU A 150 -3.51 -4.84 -1.50
CA GLU A 150 -4.75 -4.53 -2.21
C GLU A 150 -5.97 -5.07 -1.48
N GLU A 151 -5.93 -6.31 -1.00
CA GLU A 151 -6.99 -6.91 -0.18
C GLU A 151 -7.22 -6.11 1.09
N ARG A 152 -6.14 -5.76 1.83
CA ARG A 152 -6.24 -4.90 3.02
C ARG A 152 -6.87 -3.54 2.70
N ASN A 153 -6.51 -2.92 1.58
CA ASN A 153 -7.07 -1.64 1.17
C ASN A 153 -8.58 -1.77 0.81
N ARG A 154 -8.99 -2.86 0.15
CA ARG A 154 -10.41 -3.15 -0.14
C ARG A 154 -11.22 -3.35 1.14
N PHE A 155 -10.78 -4.24 2.04
CA PHE A 155 -11.43 -4.45 3.33
C PHE A 155 -11.52 -3.18 4.17
N GLN A 156 -10.49 -2.33 4.14
CA GLN A 156 -10.53 -1.06 4.87
C GLN A 156 -11.52 -0.07 4.25
N ALA A 157 -11.60 0.02 2.91
CA ALA A 157 -12.58 0.86 2.22
C ALA A 157 -14.03 0.37 2.45
N GLU A 158 -14.27 -0.95 2.43
CA GLU A 158 -15.57 -1.56 2.75
C GLU A 158 -16.00 -1.25 4.19
N LEU A 159 -15.08 -1.40 5.15
CA LEU A 159 -15.32 -1.06 6.56
C LEU A 159 -15.63 0.43 6.77
N GLU A 160 -14.97 1.32 6.02
CA GLU A 160 -15.23 2.76 6.05
C GLU A 160 -16.59 3.11 5.42
N ALA A 161 -16.96 2.45 4.32
CA ALA A 161 -18.29 2.60 3.70
C ALA A 161 -19.41 2.13 4.65
N GLN A 162 -19.25 0.96 5.29
CA GLN A 162 -20.22 0.44 6.25
C GLN A 162 -20.38 1.35 7.49
N LYS A 163 -19.28 1.92 8.00
CA LYS A 163 -19.33 2.91 9.09
C LYS A 163 -20.08 4.17 8.68
N GLU A 164 -19.87 4.64 7.46
CA GLU A 164 -20.53 5.84 6.93
C GLU A 164 -22.02 5.60 6.66
N GLU A 165 -22.40 4.44 6.15
CA GLU A 165 -23.80 4.01 6.05
C GLU A 165 -24.46 3.93 7.43
N GLY A 166 -23.79 3.34 8.42
CA GLY A 166 -24.25 3.30 9.81
C GLY A 166 -24.46 4.69 10.42
N ARG A 167 -23.57 5.65 10.16
CA ARG A 167 -23.75 7.06 10.57
C ARG A 167 -24.98 7.70 9.93
N ARG A 168 -25.21 7.46 8.63
CA ARG A 168 -26.38 8.00 7.91
C ARG A 168 -27.69 7.41 8.44
N ALA A 169 -27.70 6.10 8.69
CA ALA A 169 -28.84 5.43 9.31
C ALA A 169 -29.14 5.99 10.71
N PHE A 170 -28.10 6.20 11.53
CA PHE A 170 -28.24 6.80 12.86
C PHE A 170 -28.77 8.25 12.80
N ALA A 171 -28.21 9.09 11.92
CA ALA A 171 -28.67 10.47 11.74
C ALA A 171 -30.12 10.55 11.25
N HIS A 172 -30.55 9.62 10.40
CA HIS A 172 -31.94 9.51 9.96
C HIS A 172 -32.88 9.09 11.10
N LEU A 173 -32.48 8.14 11.95
CA LEU A 173 -33.25 7.74 13.13
C LEU A 173 -33.38 8.89 14.15
N ASP A 174 -32.31 9.63 14.41
CA ASP A 174 -32.33 10.81 15.30
C ASP A 174 -33.28 11.90 14.75
N GLN A 175 -33.26 12.14 13.44
CA GLN A 175 -34.20 13.05 12.78
C GLN A 175 -35.66 12.58 12.91
N GLN A 176 -35.93 11.27 12.77
CA GLN A 176 -37.27 10.71 12.96
C GLN A 176 -37.74 10.83 14.41
N GLN A 177 -36.87 10.55 15.38
CA GLN A 177 -37.15 10.70 16.81
C GLN A 177 -37.44 12.17 17.18
N GLY A 178 -36.72 13.12 16.59
CA GLY A 178 -36.98 14.56 16.73
C GLY A 178 -38.37 14.96 16.22
N LYS A 179 -38.78 14.47 15.04
CA LYS A 179 -40.12 14.71 14.48
C LYS A 179 -41.23 14.13 15.37
N LEU A 180 -41.12 12.85 15.74
CA LEU A 180 -42.10 12.17 16.61
C LEU A 180 -42.27 12.88 17.96
N LYS A 181 -41.18 13.43 18.52
CA LYS A 181 -41.24 14.22 19.74
C LYS A 181 -41.99 15.54 19.55
N ALA A 182 -41.75 16.24 18.44
CA ALA A 182 -42.48 17.47 18.10
C ALA A 182 -43.98 17.21 17.90
N ASP A 183 -44.35 16.14 17.18
CA ASP A 183 -45.73 15.71 16.97
C ASP A 183 -46.44 15.37 18.29
N LEU A 184 -45.73 14.68 19.20
CA LEU A 184 -46.24 14.36 20.55
C LEU A 184 -46.49 15.62 21.39
N ASP A 185 -45.57 16.59 21.37
CA ASP A 185 -45.73 17.85 22.10
C ASP A 185 -46.83 18.74 21.48
N GLN A 186 -47.05 18.67 20.16
CA GLN A 186 -48.20 19.29 19.49
C GLN A 186 -49.51 18.62 19.90
N ALA A 187 -49.59 17.29 19.89
CA ALA A 187 -50.78 16.54 20.31
C ALA A 187 -51.18 16.87 21.75
N ARG A 188 -50.20 16.96 22.67
CA ARG A 188 -50.42 17.38 24.07
C ARG A 188 -51.00 18.79 24.20
N ARG A 189 -50.59 19.73 23.34
CA ARG A 189 -51.15 21.10 23.34
C ARG A 189 -52.60 21.10 22.89
N LEU A 190 -52.91 20.40 21.79
CA LEU A 190 -54.28 20.26 21.28
C LEU A 190 -55.19 19.56 22.29
N GLU A 191 -54.67 18.54 22.99
CA GLU A 191 -55.42 17.87 24.07
C GLU A 191 -55.69 18.81 25.26
N ALA A 192 -54.69 19.60 25.70
CA ALA A 192 -54.86 20.58 26.77
C ALA A 192 -55.87 21.68 26.40
N GLU A 193 -55.84 22.14 25.14
CA GLU A 193 -56.82 23.10 24.62
C GLU A 193 -58.23 22.51 24.59
N ALA A 194 -58.41 21.30 24.04
CA ALA A 194 -59.69 20.62 24.00
C ALA A 194 -60.25 20.38 25.42
N ARG A 195 -59.41 19.96 26.38
CA ARG A 195 -59.78 19.85 27.80
C ARG A 195 -60.23 21.19 28.37
N SER A 196 -59.53 22.28 28.06
CA SER A 196 -59.91 23.64 28.48
C SER A 196 -61.28 24.06 27.92
N GLN A 197 -61.49 23.89 26.60
CA GLN A 197 -62.78 24.17 25.95
C GLN A 197 -63.93 23.35 26.57
N VAL A 198 -63.73 22.06 26.83
CA VAL A 198 -64.73 21.21 27.53
C VAL A 198 -65.05 21.75 28.93
N THR A 199 -64.04 22.18 29.71
CA THR A 199 -64.30 22.78 31.03
C THR A 199 -65.04 24.11 30.95
N PHE A 200 -64.75 24.94 29.93
CA PHE A 200 -65.43 26.20 29.69
C PHE A 200 -66.91 25.98 29.33
N TYR A 201 -67.21 25.15 28.32
CA TYR A 201 -68.59 24.87 27.92
C TYR A 201 -69.40 24.20 29.03
N LYS A 202 -68.78 23.37 29.88
CA LYS A 202 -69.44 22.80 31.05
C LYS A 202 -69.86 23.89 32.05
N GLN A 203 -68.99 24.87 32.34
CA GLN A 203 -69.32 25.99 33.22
C GLN A 203 -70.42 26.89 32.62
N GLU A 204 -70.39 27.15 31.32
CA GLU A 204 -71.46 27.93 30.65
C GLU A 204 -72.81 27.19 30.69
N LEU A 205 -72.81 25.88 30.46
CA LEU A 205 -74.01 25.04 30.57
C LEU A 205 -74.59 25.09 31.99
N GLU A 206 -73.75 24.93 33.02
CA GLU A 206 -74.16 25.02 34.43
C GLU A 206 -74.74 26.40 34.77
N ARG A 207 -74.14 27.50 34.26
CA ARG A 207 -74.67 28.86 34.41
C ARG A 207 -76.03 29.03 33.71
N ALA A 208 -76.16 28.57 32.47
CA ALA A 208 -77.40 28.66 31.70
C ALA A 208 -78.54 27.84 32.34
N GLN A 209 -78.24 26.66 32.88
CA GLN A 209 -79.17 25.84 33.67
C GLN A 209 -79.60 26.55 34.96
N PHE A 210 -78.66 27.17 35.68
CA PHE A 210 -78.98 27.94 36.89
C PHE A 210 -79.85 29.17 36.58
N GLU A 211 -79.55 29.92 35.52
CA GLU A 211 -80.35 31.06 35.08
C GLU A 211 -81.76 30.68 34.64
N THR A 212 -81.90 29.62 33.85
CA THR A 212 -83.21 29.13 33.40
C THR A 212 -84.04 28.60 34.57
N SER A 213 -83.44 27.85 35.50
CA SER A 213 -84.08 27.42 36.75
C SER A 213 -84.56 28.63 37.58
N ASN A 214 -83.74 29.67 37.72
CA ASN A 214 -84.11 30.88 38.46
C ASN A 214 -85.21 31.69 37.75
N LYS A 215 -85.16 31.82 36.42
CA LYS A 215 -86.22 32.46 35.61
C LYS A 215 -87.54 31.71 35.77
N PHE A 216 -87.51 30.37 35.81
CA PHE A 216 -88.67 29.51 36.06
C PHE A 216 -89.26 29.71 37.47
N ARG A 217 -88.43 29.64 38.53
CA ARG A 217 -88.88 29.90 39.92
C ARG A 217 -89.52 31.28 40.08
N ARG A 218 -88.90 32.32 39.52
CA ARG A 218 -89.43 33.70 39.53
C ARG A 218 -90.77 33.85 38.79
N ARG A 219 -91.06 32.98 37.82
CA ARG A 219 -92.33 32.97 37.07
C ARG A 219 -93.44 32.28 37.87
N ILE A 220 -93.14 31.15 38.52
CA ILE A 220 -94.12 30.44 39.38
C ILE A 220 -94.44 31.25 40.63
N GLY A 221 -93.44 31.81 41.32
CA GLY A 221 -93.63 32.64 42.52
C GLY A 221 -94.29 34.02 42.28
N ARG A 222 -94.86 34.27 41.10
CA ARG A 222 -95.62 35.47 40.73
C ARG A 222 -97.03 35.17 40.23
N MET A 223 -97.48 33.91 40.26
CA MET A 223 -98.89 33.60 40.02
C MET A 223 -99.70 34.00 41.27
N PRO A 224 -100.73 34.86 41.15
CA PRO A 224 -101.72 35.02 42.21
C PRO A 224 -102.50 33.70 42.36
N ILE A 225 -102.86 33.39 43.60
CA ILE A 225 -103.76 32.27 43.97
C ILE A 225 -105.20 32.76 43.84
#